data_AF-A4WM24-F1
#
_entry.id   AF-A4WM24-F1
#
_cell.length_a   1.000
_cell.length_b   1.000
_cell.length_c   1.000
_cell.angle_alpha   90.00
_cell.angle_beta   90.00
_cell.angle_gamma   90.00
#
_symmetry.space_group_name_H-M   'P 1'
#
loop_
_entity.id
_entity.type
_entity.pdbx_description
1 polymer ?
#
loop_
_entity_poly.entity_id
_entity_poly.type
_entity_poly.pdbx_seq_one_letter_code
_entity_poly.pdbx_strand_id
1 'polypeptide(L)'
;MEKRSIYSGVQSCYAVVEGVYVEGGRMDLAKAAAHLYLHMRDLERGFTYDHECRRIKMTPELFEARSKFLVKLCREQGGVDCDEVERLVEHVLKRFELPPWAEELAKKKIIKVSRLF
;
A
#
# COMPACT_ATOMS: atom_id res chain seq x y z
N MET A 1 7.54 -20.87 -3.55
CA MET A 1 7.06 -19.82 -4.49
C MET A 1 6.75 -18.59 -3.68
N GLU A 2 7.35 -17.46 -3.99
CA GLU A 2 7.05 -16.19 -3.30
C GLU A 2 5.61 -15.79 -3.60
N LYS A 3 4.83 -15.42 -2.58
CA LYS A 3 3.42 -15.04 -2.77
C LYS A 3 3.37 -13.73 -3.57
N ARG A 4 2.48 -13.63 -4.55
CA ARG A 4 2.32 -12.42 -5.38
C ARG A 4 2.00 -11.21 -4.51
N SER A 5 2.63 -10.07 -4.77
CA SER A 5 2.30 -8.81 -4.09
C SER A 5 0.88 -8.34 -4.43
N ILE A 6 0.16 -7.82 -3.43
CA ILE A 6 -1.18 -7.26 -3.66
C ILE A 6 -1.07 -5.89 -4.33
N TYR A 7 -0.14 -5.04 -3.86
CA TYR A 7 -0.06 -3.63 -4.22
C TYR A 7 1.20 -3.24 -5.01
N SER A 8 2.32 -3.94 -4.82
CA SER A 8 3.64 -3.46 -5.28
C SER A 8 4.16 -4.19 -6.50
N GLY A 9 4.66 -3.42 -7.48
CA GLY A 9 5.26 -3.94 -8.71
C GLY A 9 4.25 -4.28 -9.81
N VAL A 10 4.76 -4.39 -11.04
CA VAL A 10 3.99 -4.54 -12.28
C VAL A 10 3.22 -5.86 -12.39
N GLN A 11 3.56 -6.86 -11.57
CA GLN A 11 2.85 -8.15 -11.51
C GLN A 11 1.93 -8.28 -10.29
N SER A 12 1.72 -7.18 -9.55
CA SER A 12 0.81 -7.18 -8.41
C SER A 12 -0.65 -7.34 -8.83
N CYS A 13 -1.50 -7.74 -7.88
CA CYS A 13 -2.94 -7.80 -8.13
C CYS A 13 -3.53 -6.45 -8.53
N TYR A 14 -3.06 -5.38 -7.92
CA TYR A 14 -3.40 -4.02 -8.31
C TYR A 14 -2.96 -3.68 -9.73
N ALA A 15 -1.73 -4.04 -10.13
CA ALA A 15 -1.28 -3.79 -11.50
C ALA A 15 -2.18 -4.49 -12.53
N VAL A 16 -2.48 -5.77 -12.28
CA VAL A 16 -3.23 -6.63 -13.21
C VAL A 16 -4.72 -6.25 -13.26
N VAL A 17 -5.34 -5.96 -12.12
CA VAL A 17 -6.79 -5.76 -12.03
C VAL A 17 -7.19 -4.29 -12.08
N GLU A 18 -6.42 -3.40 -11.45
CA GLU A 18 -6.73 -1.98 -11.32
C GLU A 18 -5.90 -1.09 -12.27
N GLY A 19 -4.91 -1.66 -12.97
CA GLY A 19 -4.05 -0.91 -13.89
C GLY A 19 -3.10 0.08 -13.20
N VAL A 20 -2.92 -0.04 -11.88
CA VAL A 20 -2.01 0.82 -11.09
C VAL A 20 -1.27 -0.03 -10.07
N TYR A 21 -0.08 0.37 -9.63
CA TYR A 21 0.65 -0.33 -8.57
C TYR A 21 1.59 0.62 -7.81
N VAL A 22 1.99 0.24 -6.61
CA VAL A 22 3.06 0.94 -5.86
C VAL A 22 4.41 0.51 -6.41
N GLU A 23 5.29 1.47 -6.73
CA GLU A 23 6.67 1.22 -7.13
C GLU A 23 7.36 0.15 -6.23
N GLY A 24 8.08 -0.79 -6.85
CA GLY A 24 8.76 -1.86 -6.13
C GLY A 24 10.03 -1.42 -5.40
N GLY A 25 10.71 -2.36 -4.76
CA GLY A 25 11.95 -2.12 -4.01
C GLY A 25 11.72 -1.99 -2.50
N ARG A 26 12.73 -1.51 -1.77
CA ARG A 26 12.67 -1.36 -0.32
C ARG A 26 11.63 -0.32 0.09
N MET A 27 10.91 -0.60 1.19
CA MET A 27 9.95 0.30 1.79
C MET A 27 10.64 1.59 2.26
N ASP A 28 10.05 2.72 1.90
CA ASP A 28 10.39 4.05 2.36
C ASP A 28 9.09 4.80 2.71
N LEU A 29 9.22 6.02 3.23
CA LEU A 29 8.06 6.82 3.62
C LEU A 29 7.07 7.07 2.46
N ALA A 30 7.56 7.29 1.24
CA ALA A 30 6.71 7.59 0.10
C ALA A 30 5.96 6.34 -0.39
N LYS A 31 6.59 5.17 -0.38
CA LYS A 31 5.93 3.90 -0.67
C LYS A 31 4.91 3.55 0.41
N ALA A 32 5.23 3.75 1.69
CA ALA A 32 4.27 3.55 2.77
C ALA A 32 3.03 4.44 2.58
N ALA A 33 3.21 5.72 2.24
CA ALA A 33 2.12 6.62 1.91
C ALA A 33 1.27 6.11 0.74
N ALA A 34 1.89 5.61 -0.34
CA ALA A 34 1.19 5.01 -1.48
C ALA A 34 0.39 3.75 -1.09
N HIS A 35 0.96 2.88 -0.25
CA HIS A 35 0.24 1.73 0.27
C HIS A 35 -0.97 2.16 1.11
N LEU A 36 -0.81 3.08 2.05
CA LEU A 36 -1.88 3.59 2.90
C LEU A 36 -3.00 4.24 2.09
N TYR A 37 -2.65 5.02 1.06
CA TYR A 37 -3.62 5.58 0.11
C TYR A 37 -4.49 4.48 -0.52
N LEU A 38 -3.88 3.39 -1.00
CA LEU A 38 -4.63 2.27 -1.58
C LEU A 38 -5.40 1.45 -0.54
N HIS A 39 -4.88 1.30 0.68
CA HIS A 39 -5.57 0.62 1.77
C HIS A 39 -6.84 1.36 2.20
N MET A 40 -6.79 2.70 2.28
CA MET A 40 -7.96 3.52 2.57
C MET A 40 -8.99 3.43 1.45
N ARG A 41 -8.57 3.50 0.19
CA ARG A 41 -9.47 3.27 -0.97
C ARG A 41 -10.14 1.90 -0.90
N ASP A 42 -9.40 0.86 -0.51
CA ASP A 42 -9.94 -0.49 -0.32
C ASP A 42 -10.96 -0.55 0.82
N LEU A 43 -10.69 0.14 1.93
CA LEU A 43 -11.59 0.21 3.07
C LEU A 43 -12.90 0.93 2.69
N GLU A 44 -12.80 2.07 2.00
CA GLU A 44 -13.94 2.85 1.52
C GLU A 44 -14.84 2.04 0.58
N ARG A 45 -14.25 1.28 -0.36
CA ARG A 45 -15.00 0.43 -1.30
C ARG A 45 -15.43 -0.93 -0.71
N GLY A 46 -14.97 -1.28 0.49
CA GLY A 46 -15.32 -2.51 1.21
C GLY A 46 -14.64 -3.80 0.72
N PHE A 47 -13.70 -3.74 -0.21
CA PHE A 47 -13.00 -4.92 -0.71
C PHE A 47 -11.54 -4.64 -1.11
N THR A 48 -10.76 -5.71 -1.12
CA THR A 48 -9.36 -5.76 -1.60
C THR A 48 -9.09 -7.12 -2.24
N TYR A 49 -7.82 -7.48 -2.43
CA TYR A 49 -7.40 -8.75 -3.03
C TYR A 49 -6.58 -9.61 -2.07
N ASP A 50 -6.60 -10.93 -2.29
CA ASP A 50 -5.62 -11.87 -1.74
C ASP A 50 -4.41 -12.05 -2.70
N HIS A 51 -3.51 -12.98 -2.36
CA HIS A 51 -2.32 -13.27 -3.17
C HIS A 51 -2.60 -14.05 -4.48
N GLU A 52 -3.85 -14.48 -4.70
CA GLU A 52 -4.32 -15.06 -5.96
C GLU A 52 -5.10 -14.03 -6.79
N CYS A 53 -5.16 -12.77 -6.34
CA CYS A 53 -5.93 -11.68 -6.92
C CYS A 53 -7.44 -11.89 -6.90
N ARG A 54 -7.94 -12.74 -6.00
CA ARG A 54 -9.38 -12.87 -5.73
C ARG A 54 -9.84 -11.74 -4.84
N ARG A 55 -11.04 -11.21 -5.10
CA ARG A 55 -11.65 -10.18 -4.24
C ARG A 55 -11.99 -10.79 -2.87
N ILE A 56 -11.58 -10.11 -1.82
CA ILE A 56 -11.91 -10.42 -0.43
C ILE A 56 -12.44 -9.16 0.26
N LYS A 57 -13.21 -9.32 1.33
CA LYS A 57 -13.72 -8.20 2.11
C LYS A 57 -12.56 -7.42 2.76
N MET A 58 -12.56 -6.10 2.63
CA MET A 58 -11.65 -5.24 3.40
C MET A 58 -12.36 -4.85 4.70
N THR A 59 -12.05 -5.55 5.78
CA THR A 59 -12.56 -5.20 7.11
C THR A 59 -11.64 -4.18 7.78
N PRO A 60 -12.11 -3.42 8.81
CA PRO A 60 -11.24 -2.55 9.60
C PRO A 60 -10.02 -3.28 10.18
N GLU A 61 -10.18 -4.53 10.61
CA GLU A 61 -9.10 -5.34 11.18
C GLU A 61 -8.07 -5.73 10.12
N LEU A 62 -8.52 -6.06 8.90
CA LEU A 62 -7.61 -6.35 7.79
C LEU A 62 -6.87 -5.08 7.33
N PHE A 63 -7.57 -3.94 7.27
CA PHE A 63 -6.97 -2.64 6.99
C PHE A 63 -5.88 -2.29 8.01
N GLU A 64 -6.17 -2.46 9.30
CA GLU A 64 -5.22 -2.23 10.38
C GLU A 64 -4.01 -3.16 10.27
N ALA A 65 -4.23 -4.46 10.10
CA ALA A 65 -3.18 -5.46 9.99
C ALA A 65 -2.24 -5.16 8.81
N ARG A 66 -2.79 -4.80 7.63
CA ARG A 66 -1.99 -4.46 6.45
C ARG A 66 -1.21 -3.17 6.63
N SER A 67 -1.83 -2.15 7.23
CA SER A 67 -1.17 -0.87 7.48
C SER A 67 0.01 -1.04 8.45
N LYS A 68 -0.18 -1.78 9.56
CA LYS A 68 0.92 -2.09 10.50
C LYS A 68 2.02 -2.95 9.89
N PHE A 69 1.67 -3.83 8.95
CA PHE A 69 2.65 -4.65 8.25
C PHE A 69 3.67 -3.81 7.46
N LEU A 70 3.34 -2.58 7.04
CA LEU A 70 4.29 -1.68 6.37
C LEU A 70 5.47 -1.31 7.27
N VAL A 71 5.24 -1.09 8.57
CA VAL A 71 6.30 -0.79 9.55
C VAL A 71 7.22 -1.99 9.71
N LYS A 72 6.63 -3.19 9.84
CA LYS A 72 7.37 -4.44 9.91
C LYS A 72 8.23 -4.62 8.66
N LEU A 73 7.64 -4.45 7.48
CA LEU A 73 8.33 -4.60 6.20
C LEU A 73 9.49 -3.60 6.06
N CYS A 74 9.30 -2.35 6.49
CA CYS A 74 10.37 -1.36 6.53
C CYS A 74 11.56 -1.82 7.37
N ARG A 75 11.30 -2.27 8.60
CA ARG A 75 12.35 -2.74 9.53
C ARG A 75 13.08 -3.97 8.99
N GLU A 76 12.35 -4.95 8.47
CA GLU A 76 12.93 -6.18 7.90
C GLU A 76 13.78 -5.93 6.66
N GLN A 77 13.46 -4.89 5.88
CA GLN A 77 14.20 -4.53 4.68
C GLN A 77 15.39 -3.58 4.95
N GLY A 78 15.60 -3.17 6.21
CA GLY A 78 16.62 -2.18 6.59
C GLY A 78 16.34 -0.79 6.00
N GLY A 79 15.06 -0.38 5.98
CA GLY A 79 14.66 0.97 5.58
C GLY A 79 15.20 2.02 6.54
N VAL A 80 15.40 3.25 6.04
CA VAL A 80 16.03 4.35 6.81
C VAL A 80 15.03 5.21 7.57
N ASP A 81 13.76 5.25 7.15
CA ASP A 81 12.73 6.15 7.69
C ASP A 81 11.60 5.37 8.39
N CYS A 82 11.92 4.26 9.07
CA CYS A 82 10.88 3.37 9.59
C CYS A 82 10.07 3.96 10.74
N ASP A 83 10.65 4.91 11.50
CA ASP A 83 9.93 5.62 12.57
C ASP A 83 8.94 6.64 11.98
N GLU A 84 9.29 7.28 10.87
CA GLU A 84 8.41 8.15 10.10
C GLU A 84 7.26 7.35 9.48
N VAL A 85 7.56 6.15 8.96
CA VAL A 85 6.55 5.20 8.46
C VAL A 85 5.59 4.81 9.58
N GLU A 86 6.10 4.48 10.78
CA GLU A 86 5.27 4.14 11.94
C GLU A 86 4.35 5.30 12.33
N ARG A 87 4.88 6.53 12.46
CA ARG A 87 4.07 7.71 12.76
C ARG A 87 2.99 7.98 11.71
N LEU A 88 3.29 7.77 10.43
CA LEU A 88 2.30 7.92 9.35
C LEU A 88 1.21 6.85 9.43
N VAL A 89 1.58 5.60 9.68
CA VAL A 89 0.63 4.49 9.87
C VAL A 89 -0.28 4.78 11.07
N GLU A 90 0.27 5.17 12.21
CA GLU A 90 -0.50 5.53 13.40
C GLU A 90 -1.47 6.69 13.14
N HIS A 91 -1.03 7.72 12.41
CA HIS A 91 -1.89 8.82 12.01
C HIS A 91 -3.09 8.31 11.19
N VAL A 92 -2.84 7.52 10.15
CA VAL A 92 -3.89 6.99 9.26
C VAL A 92 -4.85 6.07 10.02
N LEU A 93 -4.35 5.21 10.91
CA LEU A 93 -5.21 4.33 11.71
C LEU A 93 -6.07 5.11 12.71
N LYS A 94 -5.57 6.22 13.26
CA LYS A 94 -6.31 7.04 14.21
C LYS A 94 -7.33 7.96 13.54
N ARG A 95 -7.01 8.49 12.36
CA ARG A 95 -7.80 9.52 11.67
C ARG A 95 -8.61 9.00 10.50
N PHE A 96 -8.29 7.82 9.98
CA PHE A 96 -8.80 7.30 8.70
C PHE A 96 -8.57 8.27 7.53
N GLU A 97 -7.49 9.06 7.60
CA GLU A 97 -7.14 10.09 6.64
C GLU A 97 -5.63 10.08 6.41
N LEU A 98 -5.22 10.37 5.18
CA LEU A 98 -3.82 10.55 4.82
C LEU A 98 -3.51 12.06 4.82
N PRO A 99 -2.46 12.52 5.54
CA PRO A 99 -2.06 13.91 5.50
C PRO A 99 -1.79 14.41 4.07
N PRO A 100 -2.09 15.68 3.73
CA PRO A 100 -1.90 16.20 2.37
C PRO A 100 -0.48 15.99 1.82
N TRP A 101 0.55 16.20 2.64
CA TRP A 101 1.94 15.99 2.23
C TRP A 101 2.23 14.51 1.88
N ALA A 102 1.60 13.57 2.58
CA ALA A 102 1.76 12.14 2.34
C ALA A 102 0.97 11.71 1.09
N GLU A 103 -0.18 12.32 0.82
CA GLU A 103 -0.91 12.11 -0.42
C GLU A 103 -0.08 12.51 -1.66
N GLU A 104 0.64 13.63 -1.59
CA GLU A 104 1.54 14.07 -2.67
C GLU A 104 2.73 13.11 -2.87
N LEU A 105 3.24 12.50 -1.79
CA LEU A 105 4.24 11.44 -1.89
C LEU A 105 3.65 10.16 -2.51
N ALA A 106 2.45 9.78 -2.08
CA ALA A 106 1.74 8.60 -2.58
C ALA A 106 1.56 8.67 -4.10
N LYS A 107 1.08 9.79 -4.62
CA LYS A 107 0.87 10.00 -6.07
C LYS A 107 2.14 9.79 -6.90
N LYS A 108 3.32 10.13 -6.37
CA LYS A 108 4.61 9.92 -7.05
C LYS A 108 5.03 8.45 -7.10
N LYS A 109 4.52 7.62 -6.20
CA LYS A 109 4.87 6.19 -6.08
C LYS A 109 3.80 5.25 -6.61
N ILE A 110 2.61 5.75 -6.94
CA ILE A 110 1.57 5.00 -7.65
C ILE A 110 1.82 5.12 -9.15
N ILE A 111 2.29 4.02 -9.75
CA ILE A 111 2.55 3.93 -11.18
C ILE A 111 1.29 3.45 -11.89
N LYS A 112 0.88 4.18 -12.93
CA LYS A 112 -0.16 3.73 -13.84
C LYS A 112 0.47 2.82 -14.89
N VAL A 113 -0.13 1.67 -15.14
CA VAL A 113 0.23 0.83 -16.27
C VAL A 113 -0.18 1.58 -17.54
N SER A 114 0.77 2.28 -18.16
CA SER A 114 0.57 2.78 -19.52
C SER A 114 0.38 1.55 -20.39
N ARG A 115 -0.77 1.45 -21.06
CA ARG A 115 -0.98 0.49 -22.14
C ARG A 115 0.08 0.78 -23.21
N LEU A 116 1.22 0.08 -23.16
CA LEU A 116 2.01 -0.21 -24.34
C LEU A 116 1.24 -1.32 -25.07
N PHE A 117 0.20 -0.92 -25.78
CA PHE A 117 -0.36 -1.67 -26.91
C PHE A 117 -0.13 -0.82 -28.14
#